data_AF-A0A3Q0R0W5-F1
#
_entry.id   AF-A0A3Q0R0W5-F1
#
_cell.length_a   1.000
_cell.length_b   1.000
_cell.length_c   1.000
_cell.angle_alpha   90.00
_cell.angle_beta   90.00
_cell.angle_gamma   90.00
#
_symmetry.space_group_name_H-M   'P 1'
#
loop_
_entity.id
_entity.type
_entity.pdbx_description
1 polymer ?
#
loop_
_entity_poly.entity_id
_entity_poly.type
_entity_poly.pdbx_seq_one_letter_code
_entity_poly.pdbx_strand_id
1 'polypeptide(L)'
;MYTLQGDSVFFFFFLNNPVFLRQLRSRFRSRASLRTFLLESGRDNLDISLFDFTTSKDDVSMPRLNPLHPPFVHKRTVSLETPDVHHHNHQRALIMQRREHCRYHQVWRKPFYGTSSEREEYSKICQAVKEANRGEMCSNKQRIQHSKAMAVYRDENKRLMEQSWRDRALTRSQEALKERELLRLNPINWSGTLK
;
A
#
# COMPACT_ATOMS: atom_id res chain seq x y z
N MET A 1 50.80 31.57 -13.36
CA MET A 1 50.10 30.64 -12.46
C MET A 1 48.90 31.37 -11.89
N TYR A 2 47.68 30.99 -12.29
CA TYR A 2 46.43 31.59 -11.80
C TYR A 2 45.55 30.48 -11.20
N THR A 3 44.96 30.74 -10.03
CA THR A 3 43.82 30.05 -9.38
C THR A 3 43.79 30.53 -7.90
N LEU A 4 42.72 30.97 -7.23
CA LEU A 4 41.30 31.12 -7.52
C LEU A 4 40.78 32.29 -6.66
N GLN A 5 40.21 33.31 -7.29
CA GLN A 5 39.30 34.26 -6.65
C GLN A 5 37.91 33.89 -7.12
N GLY A 6 37.20 33.04 -6.36
CA GLY A 6 35.96 32.41 -6.84
C GLY A 6 34.85 32.18 -5.82
N ASP A 7 35.12 32.23 -4.51
CA ASP A 7 34.15 31.67 -3.54
C ASP A 7 33.15 32.67 -2.95
N SER A 8 33.30 33.98 -3.21
CA SER A 8 32.36 34.98 -2.69
C SER A 8 31.15 35.24 -3.58
N VAL A 9 31.20 34.91 -4.88
CA VAL A 9 30.10 35.22 -5.81
C VAL A 9 29.05 34.11 -5.84
N PHE A 10 29.44 32.86 -5.62
CA PHE A 10 28.52 31.71 -5.63
C PHE A 10 27.49 31.75 -4.50
N PHE A 11 27.89 32.23 -3.31
CA PHE A 11 26.99 32.24 -2.15
C PHE A 11 25.95 33.37 -2.16
N PHE A 12 26.24 34.47 -2.85
CA PHE A 12 25.31 35.60 -2.95
C PHE A 12 24.10 35.26 -3.84
N PHE A 13 24.29 34.43 -4.86
CA PHE A 13 23.22 33.98 -5.76
C PHE A 13 22.21 33.03 -5.08
N PHE A 14 22.63 32.29 -4.05
CA PHE A 14 21.76 31.33 -3.36
C PHE A 14 20.83 31.97 -2.31
N LEU A 15 21.16 33.17 -1.81
CA LEU A 15 20.37 33.84 -0.76
C LEU A 15 19.10 34.56 -1.26
N ASN A 16 19.01 34.86 -2.55
CA ASN A 16 17.78 35.37 -3.18
C ASN A 16 16.86 34.24 -3.67
N ASN A 17 17.25 32.98 -3.46
CA ASN A 17 16.47 31.84 -3.89
C ASN A 17 15.63 31.28 -2.72
N PRO A 18 14.28 31.40 -2.76
CA PRO A 18 13.41 30.95 -1.67
C PRO A 18 13.50 29.44 -1.39
N VAL A 19 14.03 28.65 -2.33
CA VAL A 19 14.25 27.21 -2.17
C VAL A 19 15.39 26.94 -1.19
N PHE A 20 16.46 27.74 -1.20
CA PHE A 20 17.61 27.55 -0.33
C PHE A 20 17.31 27.92 1.13
N LEU A 21 16.53 28.99 1.34
CA LEU A 21 16.06 29.39 2.66
C LEU A 21 15.15 28.33 3.32
N ARG A 22 14.32 27.62 2.53
CA ARG A 22 13.57 26.45 3.02
C ARG A 22 14.47 25.30 3.45
N GLN A 23 15.58 25.08 2.74
CA GLN A 23 16.49 23.97 3.02
C GLN A 23 17.37 24.22 4.26
N LEU A 24 17.68 25.49 4.57
CA LEU A 24 18.33 25.85 5.83
C LEU A 24 17.39 25.64 7.03
N ARG A 25 16.08 25.92 6.86
CA ARG A 25 15.07 25.70 7.91
C ARG A 25 14.93 24.23 8.31
N SER A 26 15.13 23.28 7.40
CA SER A 26 15.02 21.83 7.72
C SER A 26 16.28 21.27 8.38
N ARG A 27 17.43 21.93 8.21
CA ARG A 27 18.72 21.48 8.77
C ARG A 27 18.94 21.92 10.22
N PHE A 28 18.48 23.12 10.58
CA PHE A 28 18.66 23.64 11.93
C PHE A 28 17.38 23.49 12.75
N ARG A 29 17.50 22.85 13.93
CA ARG A 29 16.35 22.58 14.82
C ARG A 29 16.19 23.63 15.92
N SER A 30 17.12 24.58 16.05
CA SER A 30 17.08 25.64 17.07
C SER A 30 17.72 26.93 16.59
N ARG A 31 17.25 28.07 17.13
CA ARG A 31 17.80 29.41 16.85
C ARG A 31 19.29 29.52 17.23
N ALA A 32 19.69 28.84 18.30
CA ALA A 32 21.08 28.83 18.76
C ALA A 32 22.02 28.20 17.74
N SER A 33 21.62 27.05 17.17
CA SER A 33 22.44 26.34 16.17
C SER A 33 22.57 27.09 14.85
N LEU A 34 21.53 27.83 14.44
CA LEU A 34 21.61 28.72 13.28
C LEU A 34 22.52 29.93 13.54
N ARG A 35 22.45 30.51 14.74
CA ARG A 35 23.29 31.67 15.13
C ARG A 35 24.77 31.36 15.09
N THR A 36 25.19 30.24 15.68
CA THR A 36 26.60 29.83 15.66
C THR A 36 27.11 29.63 14.23
N PHE A 37 26.31 29.01 13.37
CA PHE A 37 26.66 28.82 11.97
C PHE A 37 26.81 30.14 11.20
N LEU A 38 25.94 31.13 11.47
CA LEU A 38 26.00 32.44 10.82
C LEU A 38 27.19 33.29 11.30
N LEU A 39 27.56 33.18 12.59
CA LEU A 39 28.77 33.78 13.13
C LEU A 39 30.04 33.17 12.52
N GLU A 40 30.11 31.84 12.40
CA GLU A 40 31.25 31.13 11.80
C GLU A 40 31.44 31.49 10.31
N SER A 41 30.35 31.86 9.62
CA SER A 41 30.34 32.24 8.21
C SER A 41 30.47 33.74 7.95
N GLY A 42 30.70 34.55 9.00
CA GLY A 42 30.90 36.01 8.90
C GLY A 42 29.66 36.78 8.43
N ARG A 43 28.46 36.29 8.73
CA ARG A 43 27.17 36.84 8.26
C ARG A 43 26.36 37.42 9.41
N ASP A 44 26.78 38.59 9.85
CA ASP A 44 26.25 39.25 11.04
C ASP A 44 24.95 40.03 10.75
N ASN A 45 24.60 40.21 9.47
CA ASN A 45 23.52 41.09 9.01
C ASN A 45 22.20 40.39 8.62
N LEU A 46 22.08 39.08 8.82
CA LEU A 46 20.82 38.38 8.55
C LEU A 46 19.90 38.47 9.76
N ASP A 47 18.70 39.04 9.57
CA ASP A 47 17.71 39.12 10.63
C ASP A 47 17.15 37.72 10.96
N ILE A 48 17.64 37.16 12.07
CA ILE A 48 17.24 35.85 12.58
C ILE A 48 15.77 35.86 13.03
N SER A 49 15.13 37.03 13.18
CA SER A 49 13.69 37.16 13.42
C SER A 49 12.85 36.54 12.29
N LEU A 50 13.37 36.51 11.06
CA LEU A 50 12.69 35.94 9.89
C LEU A 50 12.48 34.41 10.00
N PHE A 51 13.29 33.74 10.82
CA PHE A 51 13.18 32.29 11.02
C PHE A 51 12.33 32.00 12.26
N ASP A 52 11.04 31.70 12.04
CA ASP A 52 10.14 31.23 13.09
C ASP A 52 10.39 29.74 13.40
N PHE A 53 11.09 29.50 14.51
CA PHE A 53 11.30 28.18 15.11
C PHE A 53 10.18 27.82 16.11
N THR A 54 9.28 28.75 16.39
CA THR A 54 8.04 28.46 17.10
C THR A 54 7.12 27.70 16.15
N THR A 55 6.60 26.56 16.61
CA THR A 55 5.55 25.83 15.92
C THR A 55 4.39 26.79 15.66
N SER A 56 4.00 26.96 14.39
CA SER A 56 2.72 27.51 13.98
C SER A 56 2.31 28.80 14.71
N LYS A 57 2.70 29.96 14.17
CA LYS A 57 2.18 31.27 14.58
C LYS A 57 0.74 31.50 14.08
N ASP A 58 -0.07 30.45 14.21
CA ASP A 58 -1.51 30.45 14.05
C ASP A 58 -2.02 30.03 15.43
N ASP A 59 -2.29 31.03 16.29
CA ASP A 59 -3.18 30.88 17.46
C ASP A 59 -4.63 30.72 16.97
N VAL A 60 -4.83 29.82 16.01
CA VAL A 60 -6.15 29.35 15.64
C VAL A 60 -6.49 28.32 16.70
N SER A 61 -7.27 28.75 17.69
CA SER A 61 -8.00 27.84 18.57
C SER A 61 -8.65 26.77 17.69
N MET A 62 -8.04 25.58 17.64
CA MET A 62 -8.59 24.46 16.89
C MET A 62 -9.93 24.13 17.54
N PRO A 63 -11.08 24.33 16.86
CA PRO A 63 -12.36 24.05 17.47
C PRO A 63 -12.38 22.57 17.88
N ARG A 64 -12.82 22.29 19.12
CA ARG A 64 -12.90 20.93 19.64
C ARG A 64 -13.71 20.08 18.66
N LEU A 65 -13.05 19.07 18.08
CA LEU A 65 -13.66 18.15 17.13
C LEU A 65 -14.83 17.42 17.79
N ASN A 66 -16.05 17.63 17.30
CA ASN A 66 -17.23 16.93 17.82
C ASN A 66 -17.23 15.48 17.28
N PRO A 67 -17.10 14.45 18.14
CA PRO A 67 -17.08 13.06 17.69
C PRO A 67 -18.42 12.60 17.08
N LEU A 68 -19.52 13.29 17.37
CA LEU A 68 -20.84 13.01 16.81
C LEU A 68 -21.14 13.77 15.51
N HIS A 69 -20.24 14.66 15.07
CA HIS A 69 -20.33 15.38 13.81
C HIS A 69 -18.93 15.56 13.22
N PRO A 70 -18.37 14.51 12.59
CA PRO A 70 -17.13 14.67 11.85
C PRO A 70 -17.34 15.75 10.78
N PRO A 71 -16.42 16.72 10.64
CA PRO A 71 -16.54 17.76 9.63
C PRO A 71 -16.71 17.09 8.26
N PHE A 72 -17.64 17.59 7.46
CA PHE A 72 -17.90 17.13 6.10
C PHE A 72 -16.70 17.46 5.21
N VAL A 73 -15.57 16.80 5.43
CA VAL A 73 -14.53 16.68 4.41
C VAL A 73 -15.25 16.10 3.20
N HIS A 74 -15.20 16.83 2.08
CA HIS A 74 -15.67 16.35 0.79
C HIS A 74 -15.15 14.93 0.64
N LYS A 75 -16.07 13.95 0.70
CA LYS A 75 -15.72 12.55 0.52
C LYS A 75 -15.09 12.50 -0.85
N ARG A 76 -13.77 12.30 -0.91
CA ARG A 76 -13.10 12.04 -2.16
C ARG A 76 -13.74 10.74 -2.66
N THR A 77 -14.66 10.84 -3.62
CA THR A 77 -15.11 9.72 -4.45
C THR A 77 -13.98 9.38 -5.41
N VAL A 78 -12.80 9.12 -4.86
CA VAL A 78 -11.69 8.58 -5.59
C VAL A 78 -11.78 7.09 -5.36
N SER A 79 -12.04 6.34 -6.42
CA SER A 79 -11.91 4.90 -6.41
C SER A 79 -10.48 4.58 -5.96
N LEU A 80 -10.35 3.94 -4.79
CA LEU A 80 -9.05 3.44 -4.32
C LEU A 80 -8.59 2.22 -5.15
N GLU A 81 -9.47 1.72 -6.02
CA GLU A 81 -9.17 0.64 -6.95
C GLU A 81 -8.26 1.15 -8.07
N THR A 82 -7.21 0.39 -8.36
CA THR A 82 -6.46 0.58 -9.59
C THR A 82 -7.32 0.20 -10.80
N PRO A 83 -7.07 0.76 -12.01
CA PRO A 83 -7.84 0.46 -13.22
C PRO A 83 -8.01 -1.04 -13.49
N ASP A 84 -6.98 -1.85 -13.21
CA ASP A 84 -7.00 -3.30 -13.41
C ASP A 84 -7.97 -4.02 -12.45
N VAL A 85 -7.98 -3.61 -11.17
CA VAL A 85 -8.89 -4.16 -10.15
C VAL A 85 -10.33 -3.78 -10.48
N HIS A 86 -10.55 -2.54 -10.92
CA HIS A 86 -11.85 -2.08 -11.36
C HIS A 86 -12.36 -2.87 -12.57
N HIS A 87 -11.49 -3.07 -13.58
CA HIS A 87 -11.80 -3.89 -14.75
C HIS A 87 -12.15 -5.32 -14.36
N HIS A 88 -11.35 -5.95 -13.48
CA HIS A 88 -11.63 -7.31 -12.99
C HIS A 88 -12.99 -7.42 -12.29
N ASN A 89 -13.32 -6.48 -11.41
CA ASN A 89 -14.60 -6.44 -10.70
C ASN A 89 -15.77 -6.23 -11.67
N HIS A 90 -15.61 -5.34 -12.65
CA HIS A 90 -16.60 -5.11 -13.71
C HIS A 90 -16.84 -6.37 -14.55
N GLN A 91 -15.76 -7.04 -14.99
CA GLN A 91 -15.87 -8.30 -15.73
C GLN A 91 -16.57 -9.39 -14.90
N ARG A 92 -16.26 -9.51 -13.60
CA ARG A 92 -16.94 -10.45 -12.70
C ARG A 92 -18.45 -10.18 -12.60
N ALA A 93 -18.84 -8.91 -12.48
CA ALA A 93 -20.25 -8.52 -12.45
C ALA A 93 -20.97 -8.89 -13.75
N LEU A 94 -20.37 -8.58 -14.92
CA LEU A 94 -20.92 -8.94 -16.23
C LEU A 94 -21.06 -10.45 -16.41
N ILE A 95 -20.06 -11.22 -15.99
CA ILE A 95 -20.11 -12.69 -16.07
C ILE A 95 -21.25 -13.23 -15.20
N MET A 96 -21.44 -12.70 -14.00
CA MET A 96 -22.53 -13.11 -13.11
C MET A 96 -23.90 -12.80 -13.71
N GLN A 97 -24.08 -11.58 -14.22
CA GLN A 97 -25.31 -11.16 -14.89
C GLN A 97 -25.62 -12.02 -16.12
N ARG A 98 -24.63 -12.30 -16.97
CA ARG A 98 -24.80 -13.18 -18.13
C ARG A 98 -25.18 -14.60 -17.73
N ARG A 99 -24.54 -15.16 -16.69
CA ARG A 99 -24.89 -16.49 -16.17
C ARG A 99 -26.33 -16.54 -15.70
N GLU A 100 -26.77 -15.51 -14.98
CA GLU A 100 -28.13 -15.43 -14.46
C GLU A 100 -29.17 -15.25 -15.57
N HIS A 101 -28.86 -14.40 -16.56
CA HIS A 101 -29.65 -14.26 -17.78
C HIS A 101 -29.76 -15.61 -18.50
N CYS A 102 -28.65 -16.32 -18.71
CA CYS A 102 -28.67 -17.65 -19.28
C CYS A 102 -29.47 -18.64 -18.43
N ARG A 103 -29.35 -18.62 -17.10
CA ARG A 103 -30.10 -19.51 -16.20
C ARG A 103 -31.61 -19.29 -16.33
N TYR A 104 -32.06 -18.04 -16.30
CA TYR A 104 -33.47 -17.67 -16.42
C TYR A 104 -34.03 -18.04 -17.80
N HIS A 105 -33.31 -17.71 -18.87
CA HIS A 105 -33.75 -17.95 -20.24
C HIS A 105 -33.49 -19.38 -20.76
N GLN A 106 -32.62 -20.16 -20.12
CA GLN A 106 -32.47 -21.60 -20.43
C GLN A 106 -33.68 -22.42 -19.99
N VAL A 107 -34.40 -21.99 -18.95
CA VAL A 107 -35.64 -22.65 -18.50
C VAL A 107 -36.78 -22.36 -19.48
N TRP A 108 -36.83 -21.14 -20.04
CA TRP A 108 -37.77 -20.75 -21.10
C TRP A 108 -37.23 -21.08 -22.50
N ARG A 109 -37.00 -22.36 -22.79
CA ARG A 109 -36.81 -22.79 -24.19
C ARG A 109 -38.17 -22.85 -24.87
N LYS A 110 -38.32 -22.11 -25.98
CA LYS A 110 -39.49 -22.21 -26.86
C LYS A 110 -39.75 -23.68 -27.21
N PRO A 111 -40.97 -24.21 -27.00
CA PRO A 111 -41.34 -25.52 -27.52
C PRO A 111 -41.06 -25.57 -29.02
N PHE A 112 -40.50 -26.68 -29.48
CA PHE A 112 -40.17 -26.86 -30.89
C PHE A 112 -41.46 -27.19 -31.66
N TYR A 113 -41.99 -26.22 -32.40
CA TYR A 113 -43.21 -26.36 -33.23
C TYR A 113 -42.87 -26.71 -34.69
N GLY A 114 -42.06 -27.75 -34.89
CA GLY A 114 -41.75 -28.28 -36.22
C GLY A 114 -42.37 -29.65 -36.46
N THR A 115 -42.27 -30.13 -37.71
CA THR A 115 -42.59 -31.51 -38.09
C THR A 115 -41.62 -32.50 -37.43
N SER A 116 -42.01 -33.78 -37.34
CA SER A 116 -41.21 -34.80 -36.64
C SER A 116 -39.79 -34.94 -37.18
N SER A 117 -39.57 -34.70 -38.48
CA SER A 117 -38.26 -34.72 -39.13
C SER A 117 -37.36 -33.57 -38.69
N GLU A 118 -37.88 -32.34 -38.65
CA GLU A 118 -37.14 -31.15 -38.23
C GLU A 118 -36.72 -31.22 -36.76
N ARG A 119 -37.53 -31.92 -35.93
CA ARG A 119 -37.21 -32.17 -34.51
C ARG A 119 -36.00 -33.09 -34.35
N GLU A 120 -35.91 -34.13 -35.16
CA GLU A 120 -34.76 -35.04 -35.13
C GLU A 120 -33.49 -34.36 -35.62
N GLU A 121 -33.56 -33.56 -36.68
CA GLU A 121 -32.43 -32.77 -37.18
C GLU A 121 -31.93 -31.79 -36.11
N TYR A 122 -32.84 -31.08 -35.45
CA TYR A 122 -32.48 -30.17 -34.36
C TYR A 122 -31.83 -30.91 -33.17
N SER A 123 -32.31 -32.12 -32.85
CA SER A 123 -31.70 -32.97 -31.82
C SER A 123 -30.29 -33.41 -32.19
N LYS A 124 -30.08 -33.80 -33.45
CA LYS A 124 -28.76 -34.19 -33.99
C LYS A 124 -27.78 -33.01 -33.95
N ILE A 125 -28.22 -31.80 -34.32
CA ILE A 125 -27.40 -30.57 -34.23
C ILE A 125 -27.03 -30.28 -32.76
N CYS A 126 -27.97 -30.40 -31.83
CA CYS A 126 -27.70 -30.20 -30.41
C CYS A 126 -26.70 -31.23 -29.84
N GLN A 127 -26.73 -32.47 -30.31
CA GLN A 127 -25.76 -33.50 -29.94
C GLN A 127 -24.38 -33.21 -30.54
N ALA A 128 -24.32 -32.89 -31.83
CA ALA A 128 -23.08 -32.54 -32.52
C ALA A 128 -22.36 -31.35 -31.86
N VAL A 129 -23.10 -30.31 -31.45
CA VAL A 129 -22.54 -29.16 -30.71
C VAL A 129 -21.99 -29.59 -29.35
N LYS A 130 -22.65 -30.51 -28.63
CA LYS A 130 -22.14 -31.02 -27.35
C LYS A 130 -20.88 -31.88 -27.53
N GLU A 131 -20.80 -32.64 -28.62
CA GLU A 131 -19.66 -33.48 -28.96
C GLU A 131 -18.45 -32.67 -29.43
N ALA A 132 -18.66 -31.64 -30.25
CA ALA A 132 -17.60 -30.69 -30.63
C ALA A 132 -16.98 -30.01 -29.40
N ASN A 133 -17.82 -29.63 -28.42
CA ASN A 133 -17.37 -29.01 -27.16
C ASN A 133 -16.67 -30.00 -26.19
N ARG A 134 -16.76 -31.32 -26.38
CA ARG A 134 -16.06 -32.31 -25.55
C ARG A 134 -14.55 -32.32 -25.78
N GLY A 135 -14.08 -31.92 -26.96
CA GLY A 135 -12.64 -31.82 -27.28
C GLY A 135 -11.93 -30.73 -26.48
N GLU A 136 -12.51 -29.53 -26.43
CA GLU A 136 -11.97 -28.39 -25.66
C GLU A 136 -11.97 -28.64 -24.13
N MET A 137 -12.83 -29.53 -23.66
CA MET A 137 -12.86 -29.93 -22.24
C MET A 137 -11.56 -30.60 -21.80
N CYS A 138 -10.80 -31.28 -22.66
CA CYS A 138 -9.58 -31.98 -22.24
C CYS A 138 -8.47 -31.00 -21.81
N SER A 139 -8.18 -30.00 -22.65
CA SER A 139 -7.21 -28.94 -22.35
C SER A 139 -7.67 -28.07 -21.16
N ASN A 140 -8.97 -27.73 -21.10
CA ASN A 140 -9.52 -26.99 -19.96
C ASN A 140 -9.48 -27.79 -18.64
N LYS A 141 -9.70 -29.11 -18.68
CA LYS A 141 -9.58 -29.97 -17.49
C LYS A 141 -8.17 -29.95 -16.92
N GLN A 142 -7.15 -30.05 -17.77
CA GLN A 142 -5.74 -29.97 -17.34
C GLN A 142 -5.41 -28.61 -16.72
N ARG A 143 -5.88 -27.51 -17.33
CA ARG A 143 -5.70 -26.15 -16.77
C ARG A 143 -6.39 -25.98 -15.42
N ILE A 144 -7.60 -26.51 -15.26
CA ILE A 144 -8.34 -26.47 -13.99
C ILE A 144 -7.64 -27.32 -12.93
N GLN A 145 -7.17 -28.52 -13.27
CA GLN A 145 -6.42 -29.38 -12.37
C GLN A 145 -5.11 -28.73 -11.93
N HIS A 146 -4.36 -28.15 -12.86
CA HIS A 146 -3.14 -27.41 -12.57
C HIS A 146 -3.43 -26.20 -11.66
N SER A 147 -4.46 -25.41 -11.95
CA SER A 147 -4.87 -24.28 -11.11
C SER A 147 -5.25 -24.71 -9.69
N LYS A 148 -5.96 -25.83 -9.54
CA LYS A 148 -6.32 -26.40 -8.24
C LYS A 148 -5.07 -26.86 -7.47
N ALA A 149 -4.15 -27.57 -8.13
CA ALA A 149 -2.89 -27.99 -7.51
C ALA A 149 -2.06 -26.77 -7.04
N MET A 150 -1.99 -25.71 -7.85
CA MET A 150 -1.30 -24.48 -7.49
C MET A 150 -1.99 -23.68 -6.38
N ALA A 151 -3.30 -23.84 -6.17
CA ALA A 151 -4.00 -23.25 -5.03
C ALA A 151 -3.57 -23.94 -3.72
N VAL A 152 -3.56 -25.27 -3.70
CA VAL A 152 -3.12 -26.05 -2.53
C VAL A 152 -1.69 -25.69 -2.12
N TYR A 153 -0.77 -25.60 -3.08
CA TYR A 153 0.61 -25.22 -2.79
C TYR A 153 0.73 -23.80 -2.21
N ARG A 154 -0.05 -22.85 -2.74
CA ARG A 154 -0.08 -21.47 -2.22
C ARG A 154 -0.61 -21.41 -0.79
N ASP A 155 -1.68 -22.14 -0.50
CA ASP A 155 -2.30 -22.17 0.83
C ASP A 155 -1.37 -22.83 1.86
N GLU A 156 -0.69 -23.91 1.48
CA GLU A 156 0.27 -24.58 2.36
C GLU A 156 1.51 -23.72 2.64
N ASN A 157 2.05 -23.04 1.61
CA ASN A 157 3.14 -22.08 1.82
C ASN A 157 2.73 -20.93 2.76
N LYS A 158 1.49 -20.43 2.63
CA LYS A 158 0.96 -19.42 3.54
C LYS A 158 0.88 -19.95 4.97
N ARG A 159 0.37 -21.18 5.15
CA ARG A 159 0.29 -21.86 6.45
C ARG A 159 1.66 -21.98 7.12
N LEU A 160 2.68 -22.42 6.37
CA LEU A 160 4.05 -22.54 6.84
C LEU A 160 4.64 -21.18 7.25
N MET A 161 4.45 -20.15 6.42
CA MET A 161 4.90 -18.79 6.73
C MET A 161 4.29 -18.24 8.01
N GLU A 162 2.99 -18.43 8.20
CA GLU A 162 2.30 -18.02 9.43
C GLU A 162 2.81 -18.79 10.65
N GLN A 163 3.05 -20.10 10.51
CA GLN A 163 3.61 -20.92 11.58
C GLN A 163 5.01 -20.44 11.97
N SER A 164 5.92 -20.28 11.01
CA SER A 164 7.27 -19.76 11.28
C SER A 164 7.26 -18.34 11.87
N TRP A 165 6.24 -17.52 11.57
CA TRP A 165 6.07 -16.22 12.21
C TRP A 165 5.65 -16.36 13.67
N ARG A 166 4.70 -17.25 13.98
CA ARG A 166 4.27 -17.57 15.35
C ARG A 166 5.43 -18.12 16.18
N ASP A 167 6.20 -19.06 15.63
CA ASP A 167 7.33 -19.67 16.32
C ASP A 167 8.40 -18.62 16.65
N ARG A 168 8.79 -17.78 15.67
CA ARG A 168 9.73 -16.68 15.91
C ARG A 168 9.23 -15.67 16.93
N ALA A 169 7.92 -15.37 16.92
CA ALA A 169 7.33 -14.49 17.92
C ALA A 169 7.39 -15.10 19.33
N LEU A 170 7.10 -16.40 19.46
CA LEU A 170 7.19 -17.14 20.70
C LEU A 170 8.64 -17.18 21.21
N THR A 171 9.60 -17.50 20.35
CA THR A 171 11.03 -17.53 20.69
C THR A 171 11.49 -16.18 21.23
N ARG A 172 11.19 -15.07 20.53
CA ARG A 172 11.52 -13.72 21.01
C ARG A 172 10.89 -13.40 22.36
N SER A 173 9.64 -13.81 22.58
CA SER A 173 8.98 -13.62 23.86
C SER A 173 9.68 -14.40 24.98
N GLN A 174 10.10 -15.63 24.70
CA GLN A 174 10.82 -16.47 25.67
C GLN A 174 12.22 -15.93 25.96
N GLU A 175 12.91 -15.42 24.94
CA GLU A 175 14.21 -14.75 25.09
C GLU A 175 14.09 -13.51 25.98
N ALA A 176 13.10 -12.66 25.75
CA ALA A 176 12.87 -11.48 26.59
C ALA A 176 12.59 -11.85 28.07
N LEU A 177 11.87 -12.95 28.32
CA LEU A 177 11.67 -13.45 29.68
C LEU A 177 12.97 -13.96 30.32
N LYS A 178 13.79 -14.68 29.55
CA LYS A 178 15.10 -15.16 30.02
C LYS A 178 16.05 -14.00 30.31
N GLU A 179 16.12 -12.99 29.44
CA GLU A 179 16.89 -11.77 29.67
C GLU A 179 16.45 -11.06 30.96
N ARG A 180 15.13 -10.94 31.18
CA ARG A 180 14.60 -10.36 32.41
C ARG A 180 15.02 -11.13 33.66
N GLU A 181 14.98 -12.47 33.63
CA GLU A 181 15.41 -13.30 34.75
C GLU A 181 16.93 -13.23 34.97
N LEU A 182 17.73 -13.20 33.90
CA LEU A 182 19.18 -13.00 33.98
C LEU A 182 19.53 -11.66 34.63
N LEU A 183 18.84 -10.59 34.24
CA LEU A 183 19.03 -9.26 34.83
C LEU A 183 18.58 -9.19 36.30
N ARG A 184 17.66 -10.05 36.72
CA ARG A 184 17.26 -10.19 38.13
C ARG A 184 18.37 -10.86 38.96
N LEU A 185 19.04 -11.87 38.40
CA LEU A 185 20.09 -12.63 39.09
C LEU A 185 21.46 -11.94 39.05
N ASN A 186 21.75 -11.24 37.96
CA ASN A 186 22.90 -10.36 37.79
C ASN A 186 22.37 -8.95 37.50
N PRO A 187 22.01 -8.17 38.54
CA PRO A 187 21.82 -6.74 38.34
C PRO A 187 23.14 -6.23 37.79
N ILE A 188 23.16 -5.84 36.51
CA ILE A 188 24.25 -5.06 35.90
C ILE A 188 24.62 -4.01 36.95
N ASN A 189 25.90 -3.90 37.31
CA ASN A 189 26.34 -2.96 38.34
C ASN A 189 26.08 -1.51 37.89
N TRP A 190 24.86 -1.00 38.08
CA TRP A 190 24.58 0.41 37.84
C TRP A 190 25.33 1.31 38.84
N SER A 191 25.96 0.74 39.88
CA SER A 191 26.88 1.43 40.80
C SER A 191 28.31 1.48 40.25
N GLY A 192 28.54 2.36 39.26
CA GLY A 192 29.82 2.96 38.87
C GLY A 192 31.13 2.31 39.38
N THR A 193 31.42 1.06 39.02
CA THR A 193 32.70 0.40 39.35
C THR A 193 33.51 0.10 38.10
N LEU A 194 33.68 1.11 37.24
CA LEU A 194 34.91 1.26 36.46
C LEU A 194 35.72 2.32 37.22
N LYS A 195 36.74 1.87 37.95
CA LYS A 195 37.81 2.73 38.46
C LYS A 195 38.74 3.10 37.31
#